data_AF-A0A8J7P3H4-F1
#
_entry.id   AF-A0A8J7P3H4-F1
#
_cell.length_a   1.000
_cell.length_b   1.000
_cell.length_c   1.000
_cell.angle_alpha   90.00
_cell.angle_beta   90.00
_cell.angle_gamma   90.00
#
_symmetry.space_group_name_H-M   'P 1'
#
loop_
_entity.id
_entity.type
_entity.pdbx_description
1 polymer ?
#
loop_
_entity_poly.entity_id
_entity_poly.type
_entity_poly.pdbx_seq_one_letter_code
_entity_poly.pdbx_strand_id
1 'polypeptide(L)'
;MRRDRINNSIEQLKQLLESEFKASQPSSKLEKADILEMAVCYLRDHLHRVSSFKTITPKQGYAEGFSKCLEETLRFLAVHDPLNKSQFKLLRHFHKADRQLGGRDGAGTAAAPSYPPANSGSKRAAPLATERLWRPW
;
A
#
# COMPACT_ATOMS: atom_id res chain seq x y z
N MET A 1 37.07 -4.02 13.61
CA MET A 1 35.68 -4.46 13.86
C MET A 1 34.63 -3.49 13.30
N ARG A 2 34.36 -2.31 13.89
CA ARG A 2 33.29 -1.41 13.38
C ARG A 2 33.59 -0.84 11.98
N ARG A 3 34.82 -0.36 11.76
CA ARG A 3 35.26 0.24 10.48
C ARG A 3 35.16 -0.77 9.32
N ASP A 4 35.55 -2.02 9.55
CA ASP A 4 35.50 -3.07 8.53
C ASP A 4 34.07 -3.42 8.15
N ARG A 5 33.17 -3.51 9.15
CA ARG A 5 31.73 -3.71 8.91
C ARG A 5 31.14 -2.60 8.04
N ILE A 6 31.49 -1.34 8.33
CA ILE A 6 31.02 -0.19 7.55
C ILE A 6 31.54 -0.28 6.10
N ASN A 7 32.83 -0.53 5.91
CA ASN A 7 33.41 -0.65 4.58
C ASN A 7 32.78 -1.79 3.78
N ASN A 8 32.55 -2.94 4.41
CA ASN A 8 31.86 -4.07 3.77
C ASN A 8 30.44 -3.70 3.35
N SER A 9 29.68 -3.00 4.20
CA SER A 9 28.33 -2.56 3.84
C SER A 9 28.31 -1.55 2.69
N ILE A 10 29.32 -0.69 2.58
CA ILE A 10 29.45 0.25 1.46
C ILE A 10 29.76 -0.50 0.16
N GLU A 11 30.62 -1.52 0.19
CA GLU A 11 30.90 -2.33 -1.00
C GLU A 11 29.67 -3.15 -1.44
N GLN A 12 28.91 -3.70 -0.47
CA GLN A 12 27.63 -4.35 -0.76
C GLN A 12 26.63 -3.38 -1.40
N LEU A 13 26.55 -2.14 -0.88
CA LEU A 13 25.66 -1.12 -1.41
C LEU A 13 26.01 -0.75 -2.85
N LYS A 14 27.31 -0.67 -3.16
CA LYS A 14 27.81 -0.44 -4.52
C LYS A 14 27.38 -1.55 -5.49
N GLN A 15 27.46 -2.82 -5.06
CA GLN A 15 27.02 -3.96 -5.87
C GLN A 15 25.51 -3.95 -6.11
N LEU A 16 24.72 -3.61 -5.08
CA LEU A 16 23.25 -3.55 -5.19
C LEU A 16 22.75 -2.45 -6.12
N LEU A 17 23.50 -1.35 -6.25
CA LEU A 17 23.14 -0.16 -7.03
C LEU A 17 23.90 -0.06 -8.37
N GLU A 18 24.55 -1.14 -8.81
CA GLU A 18 25.42 -1.13 -9.99
C GLU A 18 24.67 -0.69 -11.28
N SER A 19 23.41 -1.09 -11.42
CA SER A 19 22.55 -0.66 -12.53
C SER A 19 22.29 0.84 -12.55
N GLU A 20 22.03 1.42 -11.38
CA GLU A 20 21.73 2.82 -11.17
C GLU A 20 22.96 3.69 -11.43
N PHE A 21 24.15 3.20 -11.03
CA PHE A 21 25.42 3.85 -11.37
C PHE A 21 25.69 3.80 -12.87
N LYS A 22 25.48 2.66 -13.54
CA LYS A 22 25.67 2.57 -15.00
C LYS A 22 24.73 3.51 -15.76
N ALA A 23 23.50 3.67 -15.28
CA ALA A 23 22.52 4.58 -15.87
C ALA A 23 22.88 6.06 -15.65
N SER A 24 23.45 6.41 -14.49
CA SER A 24 23.69 7.80 -14.10
C SER A 24 25.10 8.29 -14.43
N GLN A 25 26.11 7.43 -14.29
CA GLN A 25 27.53 7.72 -14.52
C GLN A 25 28.31 6.47 -14.99
N PRO A 26 28.28 6.14 -16.30
CA PRO A 26 28.85 4.90 -16.83
C PRO A 26 30.39 4.79 -16.77
N SER A 27 31.14 5.86 -16.43
CA SER A 27 32.61 5.85 -16.47
C SER A 27 33.30 6.58 -15.31
N SER A 28 32.60 6.89 -14.22
CA SER A 28 33.19 7.61 -13.08
C SER A 28 33.74 6.66 -12.02
N LYS A 29 34.87 7.04 -11.41
CA LYS A 29 35.42 6.33 -10.25
C LYS A 29 34.55 6.66 -9.04
N LEU A 30 33.67 5.74 -8.67
CA LEU A 30 32.75 5.92 -7.54
C LEU A 30 33.52 6.10 -6.23
N GLU A 31 33.44 7.28 -5.65
CA GLU A 31 33.90 7.54 -4.30
C GLU A 31 32.87 7.07 -3.28
N LYS A 32 33.28 6.98 -2.01
CA LYS A 32 32.35 6.58 -0.92
C LYS A 32 31.19 7.56 -0.78
N ALA A 33 31.41 8.85 -1.06
CA ALA A 33 30.36 9.86 -1.03
C ALA A 33 29.31 9.58 -2.11
N ASP A 34 29.75 9.32 -3.36
CA ASP A 34 28.87 9.01 -4.48
C ASP A 34 28.01 7.77 -4.22
N ILE A 35 28.62 6.72 -3.63
CA ILE A 35 27.89 5.48 -3.31
C ILE A 35 26.76 5.76 -2.32
N LEU A 36 27.05 6.56 -1.29
CA LEU A 36 26.06 6.90 -0.26
C LEU A 36 24.99 7.85 -0.79
N GLU A 37 25.36 8.81 -1.64
CA GLU A 37 24.43 9.74 -2.25
C GLU A 37 23.44 9.02 -3.17
N MET A 38 23.93 8.15 -4.05
CA MET A 38 23.09 7.32 -4.92
C MET A 38 22.14 6.45 -4.10
N ALA A 39 22.63 5.85 -3.01
CA ALA A 39 21.78 5.06 -2.13
C ALA A 39 20.67 5.88 -1.46
N VAL A 40 20.96 7.09 -1.01
CA VAL A 40 19.94 7.97 -0.42
C VAL A 40 18.92 8.37 -1.48
N CYS A 41 19.36 8.73 -2.69
CA CYS A 41 18.47 9.05 -3.80
C CYS A 41 17.57 7.86 -4.16
N TYR A 42 18.17 6.67 -4.34
CA TYR A 42 17.44 5.43 -4.61
C TYR A 42 16.41 5.11 -3.53
N LEU A 43 16.79 5.22 -2.25
CA LEU A 43 15.88 4.94 -1.13
C LEU A 43 14.75 5.97 -1.02
N ARG A 44 15.01 7.25 -1.31
CA ARG A 44 13.96 8.29 -1.34
C ARG A 44 12.97 8.03 -2.47
N ASP A 45 13.47 7.73 -3.66
CA ASP A 45 12.62 7.41 -4.80
C ASP A 45 11.85 6.12 -4.58
N HIS A 46 12.51 5.10 -4.02
CA HIS A 46 11.87 3.86 -3.63
C HIS A 46 10.81 4.10 -2.56
N LEU A 47 11.07 4.93 -1.56
CA LEU A 47 10.08 5.28 -0.53
C LEU A 47 8.94 6.12 -1.11
N HIS A 48 9.14 6.98 -2.10
CA HIS A 48 8.03 7.65 -2.78
C HIS A 48 7.18 6.65 -3.58
N ARG A 49 7.81 5.71 -4.28
CA ARG A 49 7.10 4.61 -4.96
C ARG A 49 6.38 3.71 -3.96
N VAL A 50 7.01 3.42 -2.82
CA VAL A 50 6.46 2.52 -1.80
C VAL A 50 5.51 3.21 -0.85
N SER A 51 5.58 4.52 -0.66
CA SER A 51 4.54 5.29 0.03
C SER A 51 3.27 5.36 -0.81
N SER A 52 3.32 4.99 -2.10
CA SER A 52 2.13 4.63 -2.88
C SER A 52 1.56 3.26 -2.50
N PHE A 53 2.32 2.36 -1.83
CA PHE A 53 1.75 1.40 -0.89
C PHE A 53 1.32 2.17 0.37
N LYS A 54 0.33 3.05 0.18
CA LYS A 54 -0.50 3.58 1.25
C LYS A 54 -0.89 2.37 2.10
N THR A 55 -0.68 2.44 3.40
CA THR A 55 -1.45 1.62 4.33
C THR A 55 -2.91 1.86 3.97
N ILE A 56 -3.48 0.88 3.27
CA ILE A 56 -4.84 0.97 2.76
C ILE A 56 -5.70 1.15 3.99
N THR A 57 -6.19 2.37 4.20
CA THR A 57 -7.16 2.58 5.28
C THR A 57 -8.34 1.66 4.96
N PRO A 58 -9.03 1.08 5.97
CA PRO A 58 -10.16 0.19 5.72
C PRO A 58 -11.20 0.80 4.75
N LYS A 59 -11.33 2.13 4.74
CA LYS A 59 -12.16 2.90 3.81
C LYS A 59 -11.63 2.89 2.37
N GLN A 60 -10.32 3.10 2.17
CA GLN A 60 -9.70 3.02 0.83
C GLN A 60 -9.74 1.60 0.27
N GLY A 61 -9.53 0.59 1.12
CA GLY A 61 -9.58 -0.81 0.69
C GLY A 61 -10.97 -1.26 0.31
N TYR A 62 -11.98 -0.79 1.05
CA TYR A 62 -13.37 -0.98 0.67
C TYR A 62 -13.70 -0.31 -0.66
N ALA A 63 -13.30 0.96 -0.86
CA ALA A 63 -13.58 1.68 -2.11
C ALA A 63 -12.92 1.01 -3.33
N GLU A 64 -11.66 0.58 -3.19
CA GLU A 64 -10.94 -0.15 -4.25
C GLU A 64 -11.60 -1.51 -4.54
N GLY A 65 -11.92 -2.28 -3.50
CA GLY A 65 -12.60 -3.57 -3.63
C GLY A 65 -14.00 -3.45 -4.24
N PHE A 66 -14.73 -2.40 -3.87
CA PHE A 66 -16.03 -2.08 -4.46
C PHE A 66 -15.92 -1.74 -5.95
N SER A 67 -14.93 -0.92 -6.33
CA SER A 67 -14.68 -0.57 -7.74
C SER A 67 -14.36 -1.81 -8.58
N LYS A 68 -13.48 -2.69 -8.10
CA LYS A 68 -13.17 -3.97 -8.77
C LYS A 68 -14.40 -4.86 -8.91
N CYS A 69 -15.19 -5.00 -7.84
CA CYS A 69 -16.42 -5.80 -7.86
C CYS A 69 -17.45 -5.24 -8.86
N LEU A 70 -17.60 -3.92 -8.94
CA LEU A 70 -18.48 -3.27 -9.89
C LEU A 70 -18.02 -3.50 -11.34
N GLU A 71 -16.72 -3.34 -11.62
CA GLU A 71 -16.16 -3.60 -12.95
C GLU A 71 -16.47 -5.03 -13.42
N GLU A 72 -16.20 -6.04 -12.58
CA GLU A 72 -16.48 -7.44 -12.93
C GLU A 72 -17.97 -7.71 -13.12
N THR A 73 -18.82 -7.08 -12.31
CA THR A 73 -20.28 -7.20 -12.46
C THR A 73 -20.73 -6.62 -13.80
N LEU A 74 -20.20 -5.45 -14.17
CA LEU A 74 -20.49 -4.81 -15.47
C LEU A 74 -19.99 -5.67 -16.63
N ARG A 75 -18.77 -6.23 -16.53
CA ARG A 75 -18.20 -7.13 -17.53
C ARG A 75 -19.08 -8.38 -17.70
N PHE A 76 -19.48 -9.02 -16.61
CA PHE A 76 -20.37 -10.18 -16.63
C PHE A 76 -21.70 -9.85 -17.31
N LEU A 77 -22.33 -8.74 -16.94
CA LEU A 77 -23.60 -8.31 -17.52
C LEU A 77 -23.49 -7.89 -18.99
N ALA A 78 -22.33 -7.40 -19.44
CA ALA A 78 -22.11 -7.04 -20.84
C ALA A 78 -21.99 -8.26 -21.76
N VAL A 79 -21.55 -9.40 -21.23
CA VAL A 79 -21.38 -10.65 -22.00
C VAL A 79 -22.70 -11.42 -22.16
N HIS A 80 -23.68 -11.16 -21.29
CA HIS A 80 -24.97 -11.87 -21.31
C HIS A 80 -26.13 -10.98 -21.81
N ASP A 81 -27.00 -11.57 -22.63
CA ASP A 81 -28.21 -11.05 -23.31
C ASP A 81 -29.15 -10.19 -22.40
N PRO A 82 -30.15 -9.45 -22.94
CA PRO A 82 -30.55 -8.14 -22.43
C PRO A 82 -30.88 -8.11 -20.93
N LEU A 83 -30.40 -7.05 -20.30
CA LEU A 83 -30.56 -6.78 -18.87
C LEU A 83 -32.02 -6.95 -18.43
N ASN A 84 -32.26 -7.92 -17.57
CA ASN A 84 -33.57 -8.10 -16.96
C ASN A 84 -33.80 -7.06 -15.84
N LYS A 85 -35.04 -6.98 -15.35
CA LYS A 85 -35.44 -5.98 -14.33
C LYS A 85 -34.60 -6.05 -13.04
N SER A 86 -34.19 -7.25 -12.61
CA SER A 86 -33.38 -7.41 -11.41
C SER A 86 -31.94 -6.95 -11.61
N GLN A 87 -31.35 -7.21 -12.78
CA GLN A 87 -30.02 -6.71 -13.14
C GLN A 87 -30.00 -5.17 -13.26
N PHE A 88 -31.03 -4.56 -13.84
CA PHE A 88 -31.16 -3.10 -13.88
C PHE A 88 -31.28 -2.49 -12.47
N LYS A 89 -32.07 -3.13 -11.60
CA LYS A 89 -32.18 -2.73 -10.18
C LYS A 89 -30.82 -2.82 -9.49
N LEU A 90 -30.07 -3.89 -9.72
CA LEU A 90 -28.73 -4.10 -9.19
C LEU A 90 -27.75 -2.99 -9.65
N LEU A 91 -27.71 -2.66 -10.93
CA LEU A 91 -26.88 -1.56 -11.46
C LEU A 91 -27.22 -0.21 -10.82
N ARG A 92 -28.51 0.07 -10.63
CA ARG A 92 -28.95 1.28 -9.92
C ARG A 92 -28.46 1.33 -8.47
N HIS A 93 -28.41 0.18 -7.78
CA HIS A 93 -27.84 0.10 -6.44
C HIS A 93 -26.34 0.39 -6.44
N PHE A 94 -25.59 -0.19 -7.38
CA PHE A 94 -24.15 0.07 -7.50
C PHE A 94 -23.84 1.54 -7.79
N HIS A 95 -24.53 2.16 -8.75
CA HIS A 95 -24.32 3.57 -9.08
C HIS A 95 -24.68 4.52 -7.91
N LYS A 96 -25.67 4.16 -7.08
CA LYS A 96 -25.97 4.89 -5.85
C LYS A 96 -24.86 4.76 -4.81
N ALA A 97 -24.32 3.56 -4.63
CA ALA A 97 -23.22 3.30 -3.71
C ALA A 97 -21.91 3.97 -4.16
N ASP A 98 -21.62 3.96 -5.46
CA ASP A 98 -20.44 4.62 -6.04
C ASP A 98 -20.43 6.14 -5.78
N ARG A 99 -21.56 6.81 -5.98
CA ARG A 99 -21.72 8.24 -5.64
C ARG A 99 -21.52 8.54 -4.15
N GLN A 100 -21.88 7.61 -3.26
CA GLN A 100 -21.68 7.77 -1.82
C GLN A 100 -20.21 7.61 -1.41
N LEU A 101 -19.42 6.87 -2.20
CA LEU A 101 -17.99 6.69 -2.00
C LEU A 101 -17.17 7.81 -2.65
N GLY A 102 -17.60 8.32 -3.81
CA GLY A 102 -16.93 9.39 -4.54
C GLY A 102 -17.29 10.82 -4.09
N GLY A 103 -18.42 10.99 -3.39
CA GLY A 103 -18.91 12.31 -2.98
C GLY A 103 -18.95 12.49 -1.47
N ARG A 104 -17.81 12.78 -0.82
CA ARG A 104 -17.84 13.35 0.54
C ARG A 104 -16.59 14.08 1.05
N ASP A 105 -16.43 15.31 0.57
CA ASP A 105 -16.16 16.44 1.46
C ASP A 105 -17.51 16.90 2.04
N GLY A 106 -17.85 16.51 3.28
CA GLY A 106 -19.07 17.01 3.94
C GLY A 106 -19.76 15.99 4.86
N ALA A 107 -19.72 16.26 6.17
CA ALA A 107 -20.27 15.44 7.23
C ALA A 107 -21.64 14.78 6.93
N GLY A 108 -21.78 13.49 7.27
CA GLY A 108 -23.09 12.82 7.26
C GLY A 108 -23.03 11.30 7.35
N THR A 109 -22.44 10.72 8.41
CA THR A 109 -22.62 9.29 8.81
C THR A 109 -23.09 8.32 7.71
N ALA A 110 -22.16 7.86 6.84
CA ALA A 110 -22.46 6.77 5.91
C ALA A 110 -22.40 5.48 6.74
N ALA A 111 -23.57 4.91 7.01
CA ALA A 111 -23.66 3.57 7.59
C ALA A 111 -22.98 2.59 6.62
N ALA A 112 -21.90 1.96 7.08
CA ALA A 112 -21.33 0.81 6.40
C ALA A 112 -22.42 -0.27 6.27
N PRO A 113 -22.47 -1.05 5.17
CA PRO A 113 -23.32 -2.23 5.14
C PRO A 113 -22.87 -3.16 6.27
N SER A 114 -23.77 -3.38 7.22
CA SER A 114 -23.55 -4.21 8.40
C SER A 114 -23.32 -5.65 7.96
N TYR A 115 -22.06 -6.11 7.96
CA TYR A 115 -21.78 -7.54 7.97
C TYR A 115 -22.16 -8.09 9.35
N PRO A 116 -22.82 -9.27 9.44
CA PRO A 116 -23.04 -9.89 10.74
C PRO A 116 -21.69 -10.26 11.36
N PRO A 117 -21.41 -9.91 12.63
CA PRO A 117 -20.15 -10.27 13.26
C PRO A 117 -20.11 -11.79 13.46
N ALA A 118 -19.03 -12.42 12.97
CA ALA A 118 -18.66 -13.76 13.36
C ALA A 118 -18.35 -13.76 14.87
N ASN A 119 -19.07 -14.58 15.62
CA ASN A 119 -18.96 -14.73 17.06
C ASN A 119 -17.62 -15.39 17.42
N SER A 120 -16.69 -14.66 18.04
CA SER A 120 -15.54 -15.26 18.72
C SER A 120 -15.46 -14.74 20.15
N GLY A 121 -15.57 -15.69 21.08
CA GLY A 121 -15.68 -15.50 22.52
C GLY A 121 -14.48 -14.83 23.20
N SER A 122 -14.68 -14.58 24.48
CA SER A 122 -14.06 -13.52 25.27
C SER A 122 -12.88 -13.99 26.13
N LYS A 123 -11.95 -13.06 26.39
CA LYS A 123 -11.05 -12.88 27.56
C LYS A 123 -9.74 -13.67 27.64
N ARG A 124 -8.62 -12.94 27.79
CA ARG A 124 -7.92 -12.76 29.09
C ARG A 124 -6.82 -11.68 28.99
N ALA A 125 -6.74 -10.84 30.01
CA ALA A 125 -5.76 -9.76 30.18
C ALA A 125 -4.47 -10.23 30.89
N ALA A 126 -3.42 -9.40 30.74
CA ALA A 126 -2.17 -9.23 31.52
C ALA A 126 -0.86 -9.65 30.79
N PRO A 127 0.32 -9.10 31.16
CA PRO A 127 0.62 -7.83 31.84
C PRO A 127 1.62 -6.93 31.05
N LEU A 128 1.65 -5.64 31.41
CA LEU A 128 2.74 -4.71 31.08
C LEU A 128 4.05 -5.25 31.65
N ALA A 129 4.94 -5.74 30.80
CA ALA A 129 6.29 -6.06 31.18
C ALA A 129 7.27 -5.70 30.05
N THR A 130 8.22 -4.86 30.42
CA THR A 130 9.50 -4.61 29.72
C THR A 130 9.40 -3.83 28.41
N GLU A 131 9.25 -2.51 28.57
CA GLU A 131 10.01 -1.50 27.81
C GLU A 131 11.52 -1.81 27.96
N ARG A 132 11.98 -2.84 27.27
CA ARG A 132 13.39 -3.05 26.97
C ARG A 132 13.73 -2.05 25.88
N LEU A 133 13.96 -0.80 26.29
CA LEU A 133 14.50 0.25 25.44
C LEU A 133 15.77 -0.29 24.78
N TRP A 134 15.65 -0.54 23.49
CA TRP A 134 16.74 -0.83 22.60
C TRP A 134 17.82 0.25 22.74
N ARG A 135 19.09 -0.14 22.90
CA ARG A 135 20.23 0.78 22.77
C ARG A 135 21.16 0.26 21.67
N PRO A 136 21.29 0.97 20.53
CA PRO A 136 22.34 0.67 19.58
C PRO A 136 23.68 1.20 20.11
N TRP A 137 24.74 0.44 19.85
CA TRP A 137 26.14 0.80 20.05
C TRP A 137 26.63 1.95 19.15
#